data_AF-A0A267GK17-F1
#
_entry.id   AF-A0A267GK17-F1
#
_cell.length_a   1.000
_cell.length_b   1.000
_cell.length_c   1.000
_cell.angle_alpha   90.00
_cell.angle_beta   90.00
_cell.angle_gamma   90.00
#
_symmetry.space_group_name_H-M   'P 1'
#
loop_
_entity.id
_entity.type
_entity.pdbx_description
1 polymer ?
#
loop_
_entity_poly.entity_id
_entity_poly.type
_entity_poly.pdbx_seq_one_letter_code
_entity_poly.pdbx_strand_id
1 'polypeptide(L)'
;MTHLLSSIDNKTALGIGLPVALLGCYGAYQWYRSRDLPPGPIGLPVVGRFPWLDPNQLHLCVEQMSKSYSDVISFRMGSKLMVAVCNYDLIRQMLNDDNFTGRPNAPFLKRITEGCGIVLSEGEMWTQQRRLALKSLRDFGFARTRSAEMVDVQLDIIFELLEISIEEKQSLRVLDAFTEATNGVIAQLTLNRRFKRDEKEFEFFNTTLKTFFNTPVVLNLPLFFPWMNTIVQLMPATNYFTKLMLKLHVFIREQIRIRESILVDDSMEPECLCDVYIQEKRKAEKMGDFETFRELQIVRVVLEFFLAGTDTTARSLEWLLILMSVHPAIQKKVHSELDKEVGSDRRTQTSDKPSLNFTTAVIEEAYRFLSLAAVGAFHRAKSEAVFHGYRIPKDTIIIPCVYASNHDPRIWAKPDEFYPEHFLDQNGVFTGTGKNVPFLIGRRACAGEGLARMEVFLMFTAIMQRYRVSLAPEFVGKEAAILKGSLGLLRKPGEHKLVFERRANDQFNVTV
;
A
#
# COMPACT_ATOMS: atom_id res chain seq x y z
N MET A 1 -39.15 19.81 50.48
CA MET A 1 -38.43 19.33 49.27
C MET A 1 -39.08 19.84 47.97
N THR A 2 -39.74 21.01 48.01
CA THR A 2 -40.59 21.56 46.94
C THR A 2 -40.16 22.97 46.51
N HIS A 3 -39.09 23.52 47.10
CA HIS A 3 -38.58 24.88 46.82
C HIS A 3 -37.27 24.93 46.03
N LEU A 4 -36.69 23.80 45.63
CA LEU A 4 -35.48 23.74 44.81
C LEU A 4 -35.74 23.57 43.30
N LEU A 5 -37.00 23.39 42.89
CA LEU A 5 -37.38 23.19 41.48
C LEU A 5 -38.08 24.41 40.84
N SER A 6 -38.40 25.46 41.61
CA SER A 6 -39.11 26.64 41.10
C SER A 6 -38.17 27.73 40.52
N SER A 7 -36.89 27.44 40.33
CA SER A 7 -35.87 28.38 39.84
C SER A 7 -35.15 27.89 38.58
N ILE A 8 -35.66 26.87 37.90
CA ILE A 8 -35.19 26.56 36.54
C ILE A 8 -35.98 27.48 35.61
N ASP A 9 -35.38 28.63 35.34
CA ASP A 9 -35.83 29.62 34.36
C ASP A 9 -36.35 28.90 33.09
N ASN A 10 -37.54 29.24 32.58
CA ASN A 10 -38.13 28.54 31.42
C ASN A 10 -37.18 28.56 30.19
N LYS A 11 -36.26 29.53 30.14
CA LYS A 11 -35.17 29.61 29.14
C LYS A 11 -34.07 28.57 29.35
N THR A 12 -33.72 28.20 30.59
CA THR A 12 -32.74 27.14 30.87
C THR A 12 -33.36 25.75 30.68
N ALA A 13 -34.65 25.56 30.98
CA ALA A 13 -35.39 24.34 30.66
C ALA A 13 -35.53 24.12 29.13
N LEU A 14 -35.84 25.16 28.35
CA LEU A 14 -35.83 25.08 26.88
C LEU A 14 -34.42 24.87 26.31
N GLY A 15 -33.41 25.52 26.91
CA GLY A 15 -32.01 25.47 26.47
C GLY A 15 -31.36 24.09 26.61
N ILE A 16 -31.81 23.27 27.57
CA ILE A 16 -31.34 21.89 27.77
C ILE A 16 -32.29 20.88 27.11
N GLY A 17 -33.61 21.12 27.14
CA GLY A 17 -34.61 20.20 26.60
C GLY A 17 -34.53 20.00 25.09
N LEU A 18 -34.26 21.07 24.32
CA LEU A 18 -34.16 20.99 22.87
C LEU A 18 -32.94 20.15 22.40
N PRO A 19 -31.71 20.34 22.93
CA PRO A 19 -30.59 19.45 22.63
C PRO A 19 -30.84 17.98 22.98
N VAL A 20 -31.45 17.69 24.14
CA VAL A 20 -31.76 16.31 24.55
C VAL A 20 -32.78 15.68 23.61
N ALA A 21 -33.84 16.41 23.22
CA ALA A 21 -34.82 15.94 22.25
C ALA A 21 -34.19 15.71 20.87
N LEU A 22 -33.32 16.61 20.40
CA LEU A 22 -32.60 16.45 19.13
C LEU A 22 -31.65 15.25 19.15
N LEU A 23 -30.95 15.00 20.26
CA LEU A 23 -30.11 13.81 20.46
C LEU A 23 -30.95 12.54 20.48
N GLY A 24 -32.11 12.55 21.14
CA GLY A 24 -33.07 11.44 21.14
C GLY A 24 -33.61 11.13 19.75
N CYS A 25 -34.07 12.14 19.02
CA CYS A 25 -34.52 12.02 17.63
C CYS A 25 -33.40 11.53 16.71
N TYR A 26 -32.17 12.02 16.88
CA TYR A 26 -31.01 11.55 16.14
C TYR A 26 -30.69 10.08 16.45
N GLY A 27 -30.73 9.69 17.72
CA GLY A 27 -30.56 8.30 18.15
C GLY A 27 -31.61 7.37 17.54
N ALA A 28 -32.88 7.76 17.58
CA ALA A 28 -33.98 7.01 16.96
C ALA A 28 -33.84 6.93 15.44
N TYR A 29 -33.47 8.03 14.78
CA TYR A 29 -33.21 8.07 13.34
C TYR A 29 -32.05 7.17 12.92
N GLN A 30 -30.95 7.20 13.68
CA GLN A 30 -29.79 6.34 13.42
C GLN A 30 -30.12 4.87 13.67
N TRP A 31 -30.83 4.56 14.76
CA TRP A 31 -31.29 3.21 15.04
C TRP A 31 -32.16 2.68 13.91
N TYR A 32 -33.15 3.46 13.45
CA TYR A 32 -34.01 3.08 12.33
C TYR A 32 -33.21 2.86 11.04
N ARG A 33 -32.26 3.75 10.71
CA ARG A 33 -31.44 3.64 9.48
C ARG A 33 -30.39 2.53 9.54
N SER A 34 -29.97 2.12 10.73
CA SER A 34 -28.93 1.12 10.94
C SER A 34 -29.45 -0.27 11.25
N ARG A 35 -30.77 -0.47 11.37
CA ARG A 35 -31.37 -1.74 11.81
C ARG A 35 -30.91 -2.95 10.97
N ASP A 36 -30.78 -2.74 9.67
CA ASP A 36 -30.44 -3.81 8.72
C ASP A 36 -28.98 -3.69 8.22
N LEU A 37 -28.19 -2.75 8.78
CA LEU A 37 -26.76 -2.60 8.46
C LEU A 37 -25.93 -3.55 9.33
N PRO A 38 -24.66 -3.83 8.96
CA PRO A 38 -23.75 -4.54 9.85
C PRO A 38 -23.65 -3.85 11.21
N PRO A 39 -23.52 -4.59 12.33
CA PRO A 39 -23.46 -4.00 13.66
C PRO A 39 -22.26 -3.07 13.78
N GLY A 40 -22.37 -2.06 14.62
CA GLY A 40 -21.23 -1.19 14.84
C GLY A 40 -21.54 0.07 15.63
N PRO A 41 -20.49 0.87 15.86
CA PRO A 41 -20.53 1.91 16.85
C PRO A 41 -21.20 3.20 16.33
N ILE A 42 -22.15 3.75 17.08
CA ILE A 42 -22.88 4.98 16.72
C ILE A 42 -21.95 6.20 16.81
N GLY A 43 -21.85 7.02 15.77
CA GLY A 43 -21.05 8.25 15.74
C GLY A 43 -21.85 9.53 16.06
N LEU A 44 -21.17 10.68 16.13
CA LEU A 44 -21.84 11.98 16.25
C LEU A 44 -22.58 12.37 14.96
N PRO A 45 -23.60 13.24 15.06
CA PRO A 45 -24.18 13.89 13.89
C PRO A 45 -23.10 14.56 13.04
N VAL A 46 -23.20 14.42 11.72
CA VAL A 46 -22.32 15.01 10.69
C VAL A 46 -20.88 14.48 10.68
N VAL A 47 -20.22 14.40 11.84
CA VAL A 47 -18.81 14.03 12.00
C VAL A 47 -18.63 12.51 12.09
N GLY A 48 -19.63 11.76 12.55
CA GLY A 48 -19.50 10.31 12.72
C GLY A 48 -18.48 9.96 13.80
N ARG A 49 -17.59 9.02 13.51
CA ARG A 49 -16.62 8.46 14.47
C ARG A 49 -15.26 9.14 14.51
N PHE A 50 -14.99 10.17 13.70
CA PHE A 50 -13.68 10.85 13.66
C PHE A 50 -13.09 11.20 15.04
N PRO A 51 -13.84 11.73 16.03
CA PRO A 51 -13.26 12.11 17.33
C PRO A 51 -12.70 10.93 18.14
N TRP A 52 -13.10 9.70 17.80
CA TRP A 52 -12.66 8.48 18.49
C TRP A 52 -11.70 7.64 17.65
N LEU A 53 -11.33 8.09 16.45
CA LEU A 53 -10.37 7.38 15.61
C LEU A 53 -8.99 7.99 15.82
N ASP A 54 -7.99 7.16 16.09
CA ASP A 54 -6.60 7.57 15.96
C ASP A 54 -6.25 7.62 14.46
N PRO A 55 -5.97 8.80 13.88
CA PRO A 55 -5.65 8.92 12.46
C PRO A 55 -4.41 8.10 12.08
N ASN A 56 -3.47 7.90 13.01
CA ASN A 56 -2.24 7.15 12.79
C ASN A 56 -2.38 5.65 13.09
N GLN A 57 -3.54 5.18 13.58
CA GLN A 57 -3.75 3.79 13.99
C GLN A 57 -5.15 3.30 13.58
N LEU A 58 -5.64 3.72 12.41
CA LEU A 58 -6.97 3.36 11.92
C LEU A 58 -7.22 1.83 11.89
N HIS A 59 -6.19 1.04 11.54
CA HIS A 59 -6.27 -0.41 11.51
C HIS A 59 -6.57 -1.01 12.90
N LEU A 60 -5.91 -0.52 13.96
CA LEU A 60 -6.17 -0.96 15.33
C LEU A 60 -7.57 -0.52 15.80
N CYS A 61 -8.00 0.69 15.41
CA CYS A 61 -9.36 1.14 15.72
C CYS A 61 -10.41 0.21 15.10
N VAL A 62 -10.22 -0.16 13.82
CA VAL A 62 -11.11 -1.08 13.09
C VAL A 62 -11.07 -2.48 13.68
N GLU A 63 -9.89 -3.00 14.02
CA GLU A 63 -9.72 -4.29 14.68
C GLU A 63 -10.43 -4.33 16.04
N GLN A 64 -10.25 -3.29 16.87
CA GLN A 64 -10.92 -3.19 18.17
C GLN A 64 -12.46 -3.17 18.02
N MET A 65 -12.97 -2.46 17.01
CA MET A 65 -14.39 -2.48 16.68
C MET A 65 -14.83 -3.89 16.25
N SER A 66 -14.03 -4.58 15.44
CA SER A 66 -14.35 -5.95 15.04
C SER A 66 -14.46 -6.91 16.23
N LYS A 67 -13.51 -6.84 17.17
CA LYS A 67 -13.52 -7.63 18.41
C LYS A 67 -14.75 -7.34 19.29
N SER A 68 -15.32 -6.13 19.20
CA SER A 68 -16.45 -5.70 20.03
C SER A 68 -17.83 -5.96 19.42
N TYR A 69 -17.93 -6.03 18.08
CA TYR A 69 -19.22 -6.10 17.38
C TYR A 69 -19.34 -7.38 16.55
N SER A 70 -18.56 -7.53 15.48
CA SER A 70 -18.49 -8.74 14.66
C SER A 70 -17.35 -8.64 13.61
N ASP A 71 -17.20 -9.65 12.75
CA ASP A 71 -16.24 -9.61 11.63
C ASP A 71 -16.66 -8.68 10.47
N VAL A 72 -17.92 -8.23 10.44
CA VAL A 72 -18.45 -7.24 9.48
C VAL A 72 -19.05 -6.09 10.28
N ILE A 73 -18.38 -4.94 10.28
CA ILE A 73 -18.79 -3.79 11.07
C ILE A 73 -19.21 -2.61 10.22
N SER A 74 -20.18 -1.82 10.68
CA SER A 74 -20.52 -0.55 10.03
C SER A 74 -20.31 0.64 10.95
N PHE A 75 -19.76 1.73 10.40
CA PHE A 75 -19.60 2.99 11.12
C PHE A 75 -19.57 4.15 10.13
N ARG A 76 -19.77 5.38 10.63
CA ARG A 76 -19.73 6.58 9.80
C ARG A 76 -18.42 7.33 10.00
N MET A 77 -17.79 7.72 8.90
CA MET A 77 -16.71 8.72 8.89
C MET A 77 -17.20 9.94 8.12
N GLY A 78 -17.49 11.02 8.85
CA GLY A 78 -18.20 12.16 8.30
C GLY A 78 -19.57 11.75 7.79
N SER A 79 -19.86 12.10 6.53
CA SER A 79 -21.11 11.73 5.86
C SER A 79 -21.12 10.31 5.28
N LYS A 80 -19.96 9.66 5.18
CA LYS A 80 -19.81 8.38 4.49
C LYS A 80 -20.08 7.20 5.42
N LEU A 81 -20.83 6.23 4.92
CA LEU A 81 -20.98 4.92 5.56
C LEU A 81 -19.77 4.06 5.16
N MET A 82 -19.10 3.54 6.18
CA MET A 82 -17.98 2.62 6.06
C MET A 82 -18.47 1.24 6.51
N VAL A 83 -18.10 0.20 5.77
CA VAL A 83 -18.23 -1.19 6.20
C VAL A 83 -16.84 -1.80 6.20
N ALA A 84 -16.36 -2.23 7.36
CA ALA A 84 -15.09 -2.94 7.46
C ALA A 84 -15.34 -4.44 7.58
N VAL A 85 -14.52 -5.21 6.86
CA VAL A 85 -14.53 -6.67 6.86
C VAL A 85 -13.20 -7.14 7.38
N CYS A 86 -13.21 -7.91 8.47
CA CYS A 86 -12.02 -8.19 9.29
C CYS A 86 -11.61 -9.67 9.30
N ASN A 87 -12.36 -10.55 8.64
CA ASN A 87 -12.06 -11.97 8.52
C ASN A 87 -11.67 -12.35 7.09
N TYR A 88 -10.67 -13.22 6.92
CA TYR A 88 -10.16 -13.66 5.62
C TYR A 88 -11.25 -14.15 4.66
N ASP A 89 -12.12 -15.06 5.12
CA ASP A 89 -13.11 -15.71 4.25
C ASP A 89 -14.15 -14.70 3.77
N LEU A 90 -14.53 -13.75 4.63
CA LEU A 90 -15.44 -12.67 4.29
C LEU A 90 -14.80 -11.65 3.34
N ILE A 91 -13.53 -11.28 3.58
CA ILE A 91 -12.76 -10.44 2.64
C ILE A 91 -12.70 -11.13 1.27
N ARG A 92 -12.41 -12.42 1.24
CA ARG A 92 -12.34 -13.21 0.00
C ARG A 92 -13.67 -13.25 -0.73
N GLN A 93 -14.77 -13.49 -0.05
CA GLN A 93 -16.09 -13.51 -0.67
C GLN A 93 -16.43 -12.11 -1.23
N MET A 94 -16.26 -11.06 -0.42
CA MET A 94 -16.62 -9.71 -0.81
C MET A 94 -15.77 -9.19 -1.98
N LEU A 95 -14.45 -9.41 -1.98
CA LEU A 95 -13.56 -8.91 -3.05
C LEU A 95 -13.64 -9.70 -4.37
N ASN A 96 -14.26 -10.89 -4.36
CA ASN A 96 -14.54 -11.67 -5.58
C ASN A 96 -15.86 -11.29 -6.25
N ASP A 97 -16.80 -10.75 -5.47
CA ASP A 97 -18.07 -10.24 -5.99
C ASP A 97 -17.84 -8.94 -6.77
N ASP A 98 -18.34 -8.91 -8.01
CA ASP A 98 -18.21 -7.77 -8.90
C ASP A 98 -18.84 -6.50 -8.30
N ASN A 99 -19.92 -6.62 -7.52
CA ASN A 99 -20.60 -5.48 -6.91
C ASN A 99 -19.70 -4.65 -5.97
N PHE A 100 -18.72 -5.27 -5.32
CA PHE A 100 -17.81 -4.59 -4.39
C PHE A 100 -16.45 -4.23 -5.01
N THR A 101 -16.31 -4.29 -6.34
CA THR A 101 -15.07 -3.90 -7.04
C THR A 101 -14.94 -2.41 -7.31
N GLY A 102 -15.98 -1.62 -7.00
CA GLY A 102 -15.97 -0.17 -7.20
C GLY A 102 -14.89 0.52 -6.37
N ARG A 103 -14.51 1.73 -6.77
CA ARG A 103 -13.58 2.59 -6.04
C ARG A 103 -14.33 3.76 -5.40
N PRO A 104 -13.85 4.28 -4.25
CA PRO A 104 -14.51 5.40 -3.59
C PRO A 104 -14.69 6.58 -4.54
N ASN A 105 -15.91 7.12 -4.59
CA ASN A 105 -16.19 8.29 -5.40
C ASN A 105 -15.61 9.54 -4.72
N ALA A 106 -14.41 9.94 -5.14
CA ALA A 106 -13.69 11.11 -4.67
C ALA A 106 -13.66 12.17 -5.78
N PRO A 107 -14.57 13.17 -5.77
CA PRO A 107 -14.65 14.18 -6.83
C PRO A 107 -13.33 14.92 -7.10
N PHE A 108 -12.55 15.22 -6.05
CA PHE A 108 -11.26 15.88 -6.19
C PHE A 108 -10.24 15.01 -6.95
N LEU A 109 -10.20 13.68 -6.72
CA LEU A 109 -9.36 12.76 -7.48
C LEU A 109 -9.88 12.58 -8.90
N LYS A 110 -11.21 12.50 -9.07
CA LYS A 110 -11.82 12.40 -10.41
C LYS A 110 -11.52 13.62 -11.28
N ARG A 111 -11.37 14.81 -10.69
CA ARG A 111 -10.94 16.00 -11.44
C ARG A 111 -9.50 15.92 -11.94
N ILE A 112 -8.61 15.29 -11.16
CA ILE A 112 -7.19 15.14 -11.52
C ILE A 112 -7.01 13.98 -12.50
N THR A 113 -7.76 12.91 -12.32
CA THR A 113 -7.63 11.67 -13.11
C THR A 113 -8.52 11.63 -14.32
N GLU A 114 -9.63 12.37 -14.32
CA GLU A 114 -10.71 12.31 -15.31
C GLU A 114 -11.19 10.87 -15.61
N GLY A 115 -11.10 9.97 -14.63
CA GLY A 115 -11.45 8.56 -14.80
C GLY A 115 -10.37 7.71 -15.48
N CYS A 116 -9.25 8.30 -15.90
CA CYS A 116 -8.10 7.61 -16.49
C CYS A 116 -7.25 6.86 -15.45
N GLY A 117 -6.48 5.88 -15.92
CA GLY A 117 -5.62 5.00 -15.13
C GLY A 117 -6.21 3.60 -14.92
N ILE A 118 -5.64 2.85 -13.99
CA ILE A 118 -6.03 1.47 -13.61
C ILE A 118 -6.33 1.32 -12.11
N VAL A 119 -5.98 2.30 -11.27
CA VAL A 119 -6.21 2.25 -9.82
C VAL A 119 -7.64 2.65 -9.47
N LEU A 120 -8.09 3.82 -9.97
CA LEU A 120 -9.39 4.42 -9.67
C LEU A 120 -10.46 4.18 -10.75
N SER A 121 -10.05 3.77 -11.95
CA SER A 121 -10.98 3.46 -13.04
C SER A 121 -11.82 2.22 -12.72
N GLU A 122 -13.00 2.14 -13.34
CA GLU A 122 -13.99 1.07 -13.16
C GLU A 122 -14.49 0.55 -14.52
N GLY A 123 -15.23 -0.56 -14.51
CA GLY A 123 -15.91 -1.09 -15.68
C GLY A 123 -14.99 -1.61 -16.79
N GLU A 124 -15.43 -1.43 -18.03
CA GLU A 124 -14.74 -1.91 -19.23
C GLU A 124 -13.39 -1.21 -19.43
N MET A 125 -13.36 0.11 -19.26
CA MET A 125 -12.12 0.90 -19.30
C MET A 125 -11.05 0.31 -18.38
N TRP A 126 -11.38 0.07 -17.10
CA TRP A 126 -10.43 -0.56 -16.19
C TRP A 126 -9.96 -1.94 -16.66
N THR A 127 -10.89 -2.76 -17.15
CA THR A 127 -10.59 -4.13 -17.58
C THR A 127 -9.62 -4.14 -18.78
N GLN A 128 -9.88 -3.31 -19.78
CA GLN A 128 -9.06 -3.17 -20.98
C GLN A 128 -7.66 -2.66 -20.64
N GLN A 129 -7.59 -1.56 -19.88
CA GLN A 129 -6.34 -0.88 -19.55
C GLN A 129 -5.46 -1.74 -18.64
N ARG A 130 -6.05 -2.40 -17.63
CA ARG A 130 -5.33 -3.35 -16.77
C ARG A 130 -4.81 -4.55 -17.57
N ARG A 131 -5.62 -5.13 -18.45
CA ARG A 131 -5.22 -6.29 -19.26
C ARG A 131 -4.05 -5.93 -20.18
N LEU A 132 -4.15 -4.80 -20.88
CA LEU A 132 -3.09 -4.31 -21.76
C LEU A 132 -1.80 -4.11 -20.96
N ALA A 133 -1.85 -3.33 -19.87
CA ALA A 133 -0.66 -3.01 -19.10
C ALA A 133 0.05 -4.26 -18.55
N LEU A 134 -0.70 -5.20 -17.97
CA LEU A 134 -0.13 -6.43 -17.44
C LEU A 134 0.44 -7.34 -18.53
N LYS A 135 -0.21 -7.40 -19.69
CA LYS A 135 0.31 -8.13 -20.86
C LYS A 135 1.64 -7.51 -21.30
N SER A 136 1.66 -6.19 -21.54
CA SER A 136 2.85 -5.46 -21.99
C SER A 136 4.02 -5.60 -21.02
N LEU A 137 3.78 -5.39 -19.72
CA LEU A 137 4.83 -5.53 -18.71
C LEU A 137 5.42 -6.95 -18.73
N ARG A 138 4.59 -7.98 -18.81
CA ARG A 138 5.05 -9.38 -18.89
C ARG A 138 5.90 -9.63 -20.14
N ASP A 139 5.52 -9.04 -21.27
CA ASP A 139 6.28 -9.12 -22.52
C ASP A 139 7.65 -8.41 -22.38
N PHE A 140 7.72 -7.34 -21.58
CA PHE A 140 8.99 -6.69 -21.20
C PHE A 140 9.75 -7.35 -20.05
N GLY A 141 9.38 -8.58 -19.67
CA GLY A 141 10.13 -9.35 -18.67
C GLY A 141 9.75 -9.05 -17.21
N PHE A 142 8.61 -8.42 -16.97
CA PHE A 142 8.06 -8.22 -15.62
C PHE A 142 7.96 -9.54 -14.85
N ALA A 143 8.58 -9.56 -13.67
CA ALA A 143 8.72 -10.76 -12.82
C ALA A 143 9.39 -11.95 -13.54
N ARG A 144 10.37 -11.67 -14.42
CA ARG A 144 11.18 -12.65 -15.16
C ARG A 144 12.66 -12.23 -15.14
N THR A 145 13.48 -12.97 -15.88
CA THR A 145 14.94 -12.77 -15.98
C THR A 145 15.36 -11.32 -16.21
N ARG A 146 14.74 -10.61 -17.17
CA ARG A 146 15.09 -9.20 -17.45
C ARG A 146 14.87 -8.29 -16.24
N SER A 147 13.78 -8.47 -15.50
CA SER A 147 13.58 -7.70 -14.26
C SER A 147 14.53 -8.12 -13.14
N ALA A 148 14.93 -9.40 -13.07
CA ALA A 148 15.95 -9.84 -12.11
C ALA A 148 17.31 -9.19 -12.41
N GLU A 149 17.70 -9.08 -13.69
CA GLU A 149 18.91 -8.34 -14.11
C GLU A 149 18.82 -6.84 -13.75
N MET A 150 17.64 -6.23 -13.89
CA MET A 150 17.44 -4.85 -13.44
C MET A 150 17.64 -4.73 -11.93
N VAL A 151 17.16 -5.70 -11.14
CA VAL A 151 17.36 -5.75 -9.69
C VAL A 151 18.85 -5.92 -9.35
N ASP A 152 19.58 -6.77 -10.06
CA ASP A 152 21.02 -6.96 -9.84
C ASP A 152 21.82 -5.66 -10.02
N VAL A 153 21.48 -4.86 -11.04
CA VAL A 153 22.10 -3.54 -11.24
C VAL A 153 21.80 -2.60 -10.07
N GLN A 154 20.59 -2.64 -9.50
CA GLN A 154 20.27 -1.82 -8.33
C GLN A 154 20.94 -2.32 -7.06
N LEU A 155 21.15 -3.64 -6.94
CA LEU A 155 21.88 -4.25 -5.84
C LEU A 155 23.34 -3.83 -5.81
N ASP A 156 23.99 -3.64 -6.97
CA ASP A 156 25.35 -3.11 -7.05
C ASP A 156 25.45 -1.74 -6.35
N ILE A 157 24.51 -0.85 -6.66
CA ILE A 157 24.44 0.50 -6.08
C ILE A 157 24.16 0.43 -4.56
N ILE A 158 23.26 -0.47 -4.14
CA ILE A 158 22.96 -0.67 -2.71
C ILE A 158 24.21 -1.17 -1.99
N PHE A 159 24.94 -2.14 -2.55
CA PHE A 159 26.15 -2.67 -1.93
C PHE A 159 27.23 -1.61 -1.81
N GLU A 160 27.47 -0.81 -2.85
CA GLU A 160 28.39 0.33 -2.76
C GLU A 160 28.03 1.27 -1.59
N LEU A 161 26.75 1.62 -1.44
CA LEU A 161 26.27 2.44 -0.33
C LEU A 161 26.48 1.77 1.04
N LEU A 162 26.19 0.48 1.15
CA LEU A 162 26.39 -0.27 2.39
C LEU A 162 27.88 -0.35 2.76
N GLU A 163 28.75 -0.61 1.79
CA GLU A 163 30.20 -0.65 2.00
C GLU A 163 30.76 0.68 2.49
N ILE A 164 30.38 1.80 1.85
CA ILE A 164 30.75 3.15 2.29
C ILE A 164 30.29 3.38 3.73
N SER A 165 29.06 2.98 4.08
CA SER A 165 28.54 3.16 5.44
C SER A 165 29.30 2.36 6.50
N ILE A 166 29.80 1.17 6.14
CA ILE A 166 30.60 0.32 7.02
C ILE A 166 31.97 0.96 7.27
N GLU A 167 32.62 1.45 6.21
CA GLU A 167 33.93 2.10 6.27
C GLU A 167 33.88 3.40 7.07
N GLU A 168 32.84 4.21 6.86
CA GLU A 168 32.61 5.47 7.57
C GLU A 168 31.98 5.27 8.96
N LYS A 169 31.62 4.02 9.34
CA LYS A 169 30.93 3.67 10.58
C LYS A 169 29.64 4.47 10.80
N GLN A 170 28.88 4.67 9.73
CA GLN A 170 27.64 5.44 9.73
C GLN A 170 26.41 4.54 9.80
N SER A 171 25.41 5.01 10.56
CA SER A 171 24.09 4.40 10.55
C SER A 171 23.23 4.98 9.42
N LEU A 172 22.50 4.10 8.73
CA LEU A 172 21.74 4.44 7.52
C LEU A 172 20.23 4.47 7.75
N ARG A 173 19.55 5.33 6.98
CA ARG A 173 18.12 5.20 6.69
C ARG A 173 17.94 4.50 5.34
N VAL A 174 17.65 3.21 5.39
CA VAL A 174 17.67 2.34 4.20
C VAL A 174 16.52 2.58 3.22
N LEU A 175 15.43 3.23 3.67
CA LEU A 175 14.27 3.50 2.82
C LEU A 175 14.63 4.29 1.56
N ASP A 176 15.53 5.27 1.67
CA ASP A 176 15.91 6.12 0.54
C ASP A 176 16.58 5.29 -0.56
N ALA A 177 17.55 4.44 -0.18
CA ALA A 177 18.23 3.54 -1.09
C ALA A 177 17.27 2.55 -1.78
N PHE A 178 16.36 1.94 -1.01
CA PHE A 178 15.37 1.03 -1.61
C PHE A 178 14.33 1.76 -2.46
N THR A 179 13.96 3.00 -2.13
CA THR A 179 13.08 3.83 -2.97
C THR A 179 13.74 4.10 -4.31
N GLU A 180 15.02 4.46 -4.31
CA GLU A 180 15.78 4.70 -5.54
C GLU A 180 15.89 3.42 -6.38
N ALA A 181 16.23 2.30 -5.75
CA ALA A 181 16.37 1.00 -6.41
C ALA A 181 15.06 0.52 -7.08
N THR A 182 13.98 0.44 -6.31
CA THR A 182 12.67 -0.01 -6.79
C THR A 182 12.11 0.94 -7.86
N ASN A 183 12.35 2.25 -7.72
CA ASN A 183 12.00 3.22 -8.76
C ASN A 183 12.84 3.04 -10.03
N GLY A 184 14.13 2.70 -9.91
CA GLY A 184 14.99 2.37 -11.05
C GLY A 184 14.46 1.20 -11.88
N VAL A 185 13.99 0.13 -11.23
CA VAL A 185 13.40 -1.03 -11.91
C VAL A 185 12.11 -0.66 -12.63
N ILE A 186 11.16 0.01 -11.96
CA ILE A 186 9.89 0.36 -12.58
C ILE A 186 10.04 1.42 -13.68
N ALA A 187 10.98 2.35 -13.53
CA ALA A 187 11.33 3.32 -14.56
C ALA A 187 11.83 2.66 -15.83
N GLN A 188 12.68 1.64 -15.71
CA GLN A 188 13.16 0.92 -16.87
C GLN A 188 12.04 0.10 -17.54
N LEU A 189 11.13 -0.51 -16.78
CA LEU A 189 9.99 -1.25 -17.35
C LEU A 189 8.95 -0.35 -18.02
N THR A 190 8.75 0.86 -17.50
CA THR A 190 7.64 1.72 -17.94
C THR A 190 8.07 2.80 -18.94
N LEU A 191 9.30 3.29 -18.86
CA LEU A 191 9.86 4.36 -19.72
C LEU A 191 11.13 3.95 -20.47
N ASN A 192 11.65 2.74 -20.26
CA ASN A 192 12.99 2.33 -20.72
C ASN A 192 14.09 3.34 -20.33
N ARG A 193 13.96 3.97 -19.16
CA ARG A 193 14.89 4.99 -18.67
C ARG A 193 15.57 4.54 -17.38
N ARG A 194 16.87 4.80 -17.29
CA ARG A 194 17.66 4.70 -16.06
C ARG A 194 17.93 6.11 -15.54
N PHE A 195 17.36 6.44 -14.39
CA PHE A 195 17.60 7.72 -13.73
C PHE A 195 18.93 7.67 -12.98
N LYS A 196 19.71 8.76 -13.03
CA LYS A 196 20.87 8.94 -12.14
C LYS A 196 20.39 9.43 -10.77
N ARG A 197 21.12 9.05 -9.73
CA ARG A 197 20.81 9.36 -8.32
C ARG A 197 20.62 10.86 -8.06
N ASP A 198 21.45 11.70 -8.68
CA ASP A 198 21.46 13.15 -8.46
C ASP A 198 20.51 13.94 -9.38
N GLU A 199 19.65 13.26 -10.15
CA GLU A 199 18.64 13.92 -10.97
C GLU A 199 17.54 14.52 -10.08
N LYS A 200 17.45 15.85 -10.07
CA LYS A 200 16.50 16.61 -9.23
C LYS A 200 15.06 16.20 -9.47
N GLU A 201 14.69 15.85 -10.70
CA GLU A 201 13.36 15.40 -11.05
C GLU A 201 13.03 14.05 -10.39
N PHE A 202 14.01 13.15 -10.30
CA PHE A 202 13.88 11.84 -9.66
C PHE A 202 13.79 11.98 -8.14
N GLU A 203 14.63 12.83 -7.54
CA GLU A 203 14.56 13.17 -6.12
C GLU A 203 13.21 13.80 -5.75
N PHE A 204 12.73 14.74 -6.58
CA PHE A 204 11.41 15.35 -6.42
C PHE A 204 10.29 14.32 -6.48
N PHE A 205 10.36 13.38 -7.41
CA PHE A 205 9.40 12.28 -7.53
C PHE A 205 9.38 11.42 -6.26
N ASN A 206 10.54 10.94 -5.81
CA ASN A 206 10.68 10.10 -4.62
C ASN A 206 10.18 10.80 -3.34
N THR A 207 10.52 12.08 -3.16
CA THR A 207 10.07 12.88 -2.00
C THR A 207 8.55 13.08 -2.00
N THR A 208 8.00 13.30 -3.19
CA THR A 208 6.56 13.44 -3.41
C THR A 208 5.82 12.14 -3.06
N LEU A 209 6.33 10.99 -3.52
CA LEU A 209 5.79 9.67 -3.20
C LEU A 209 5.72 9.41 -1.70
N LYS A 210 6.84 9.64 -1.01
CA LYS A 210 6.92 9.43 0.45
C LYS A 210 5.88 10.27 1.17
N THR A 211 5.73 11.54 0.78
CA THR A 211 4.71 12.45 1.35
C THR A 211 3.29 11.91 1.13
N PHE A 212 3.00 11.40 -0.07
CA PHE A 212 1.71 10.80 -0.40
C PHE A 212 1.39 9.59 0.50
N PHE A 213 2.30 8.63 0.62
CA PHE A 213 2.04 7.42 1.42
C PHE A 213 2.13 7.64 2.93
N ASN A 214 2.86 8.67 3.39
CA ASN A 214 2.97 9.04 4.80
C ASN A 214 1.76 9.76 5.35
N THR A 215 0.88 10.29 4.49
CA THR A 215 -0.28 11.06 4.91
C THR A 215 -1.40 10.11 5.38
N PRO A 216 -1.87 10.21 6.64
CA PRO A 216 -2.98 9.39 7.11
C PRO A 216 -4.24 9.60 6.28
N VAL A 217 -4.90 8.49 5.90
CA VAL A 217 -6.10 8.53 5.03
C VAL A 217 -7.22 9.40 5.62
N VAL A 218 -7.32 9.43 6.95
CA VAL A 218 -8.30 10.20 7.74
C VAL A 218 -8.17 11.71 7.51
N LEU A 219 -6.98 12.20 7.14
CA LEU A 219 -6.75 13.61 6.82
C LEU A 219 -7.26 14.00 5.43
N ASN A 220 -7.69 13.04 4.61
CA ASN A 220 -8.31 13.31 3.31
C ASN A 220 -9.79 13.69 3.50
N LEU A 221 -10.04 14.80 4.20
CA LEU A 221 -11.38 15.26 4.58
C LEU A 221 -12.39 15.35 3.41
N PRO A 222 -12.01 15.77 2.18
CA PRO A 222 -12.94 15.81 1.05
C PRO A 222 -13.54 14.45 0.68
N LEU A 223 -12.88 13.34 1.01
CA LEU A 223 -13.42 11.99 0.82
C LEU A 223 -14.65 11.75 1.72
N PHE A 224 -14.59 12.23 2.96
CA PHE A 224 -15.58 11.97 4.01
C PHE A 224 -16.65 13.07 4.14
N PHE A 225 -16.31 14.28 3.70
CA PHE A 225 -17.17 15.46 3.70
C PHE A 225 -17.28 16.04 2.28
N PRO A 226 -18.16 15.50 1.42
CA PRO A 226 -18.26 15.95 0.03
C PRO A 226 -18.55 17.43 -0.15
N TRP A 227 -19.27 18.06 0.78
CA TRP A 227 -19.53 19.51 0.77
C TRP A 227 -18.25 20.35 0.90
N MET A 228 -17.18 19.80 1.50
CA MET A 228 -15.88 20.46 1.54
C MET A 228 -15.24 20.58 0.17
N ASN A 229 -15.66 19.79 -0.83
CA ASN A 229 -15.12 19.89 -2.19
C ASN A 229 -15.31 21.31 -2.76
N THR A 230 -16.47 21.93 -2.52
CA THR A 230 -16.74 23.32 -2.96
C THR A 230 -15.84 24.32 -2.26
N ILE A 231 -15.58 24.11 -0.96
CA ILE A 231 -14.72 24.99 -0.15
C ILE A 231 -13.25 24.86 -0.57
N VAL A 232 -12.78 23.62 -0.79
CA VAL A 232 -11.43 23.31 -1.25
C VAL A 232 -11.14 23.93 -2.62
N GLN A 233 -12.15 24.06 -3.47
CA GLN A 233 -12.03 24.73 -4.77
C GLN A 233 -11.85 26.24 -4.66
N LEU A 234 -12.41 26.86 -3.61
CA LEU A 234 -12.35 28.30 -3.40
C LEU A 234 -11.10 28.75 -2.63
N MET A 235 -10.42 27.84 -1.92
CA MET A 235 -9.25 28.16 -1.10
C MET A 235 -7.90 27.72 -1.74
N PRO A 236 -6.94 28.64 -1.97
CA PRO A 236 -5.64 28.33 -2.60
C PRO A 236 -4.72 27.38 -1.80
N ALA A 237 -4.86 27.35 -0.46
CA ALA A 237 -4.00 26.56 0.44
C ALA A 237 -4.34 25.05 0.44
N THR A 238 -5.60 24.68 0.17
CA THR A 238 -6.04 23.28 0.03
C THR A 238 -5.63 22.65 -1.32
N ASN A 239 -5.01 23.43 -2.22
CA ASN A 239 -4.48 22.94 -3.49
C ASN A 239 -3.10 22.28 -3.40
N TYR A 240 -2.49 22.10 -2.22
CA TYR A 240 -1.14 21.51 -2.14
C TYR A 240 -1.08 20.11 -2.78
N PHE A 241 -2.00 19.22 -2.41
CA PHE A 241 -2.10 17.88 -2.99
C PHE A 241 -2.37 17.91 -4.51
N THR A 242 -3.30 18.77 -4.95
CA THR A 242 -3.61 18.93 -6.38
C THR A 242 -2.39 19.44 -7.15
N LYS A 243 -1.67 20.44 -6.64
CA LYS A 243 -0.43 20.97 -7.22
C LYS A 243 0.64 19.89 -7.30
N LEU A 244 0.79 19.09 -6.25
CA LEU A 244 1.74 18.00 -6.19
C LEU A 244 1.45 16.95 -7.26
N MET A 245 0.19 16.50 -7.35
CA MET A 245 -0.23 15.57 -8.40
C MET A 245 -0.01 16.18 -9.80
N LEU A 246 -0.40 17.43 -10.04
CA LEU A 246 -0.20 18.07 -11.34
C LEU A 246 1.29 18.15 -11.74
N LYS A 247 2.20 18.41 -10.79
CA LYS A 247 3.64 18.35 -11.04
C LYS A 247 4.10 16.95 -11.49
N LEU A 248 3.59 15.89 -10.87
CA LEU A 248 3.87 14.51 -11.31
C LEU A 248 3.34 14.25 -12.73
N HIS A 249 2.15 14.77 -13.08
CA HIS A 249 1.62 14.63 -14.45
C HIS A 249 2.52 15.37 -15.45
N VAL A 250 3.03 16.55 -15.12
CA VAL A 250 3.97 17.29 -15.97
C VAL A 250 5.26 16.49 -16.16
N PHE A 251 5.82 15.94 -15.09
CA PHE A 251 7.02 15.10 -15.16
C PHE A 251 6.81 13.91 -16.10
N ILE A 252 5.75 13.13 -15.92
CA ILE A 252 5.45 11.97 -16.77
C ILE A 252 5.15 12.38 -18.21
N ARG A 253 4.44 13.49 -18.43
CA ARG A 253 4.19 14.01 -19.78
C ARG A 253 5.49 14.32 -20.52
N GLU A 254 6.47 14.89 -19.83
CA GLU A 254 7.78 15.14 -20.44
C GLU A 254 8.49 13.84 -20.82
N GLN A 255 8.38 12.80 -19.99
CA GLN A 255 8.90 11.47 -20.34
C GLN A 255 8.19 10.86 -21.55
N ILE A 256 6.87 11.03 -21.64
CA ILE A 256 6.08 10.57 -22.80
C ILE A 256 6.56 11.27 -24.08
N ARG A 257 6.79 12.59 -24.05
CA ARG A 257 7.31 13.33 -25.21
C ARG A 257 8.67 12.82 -25.68
N ILE A 258 9.56 12.50 -24.75
CA ILE A 258 10.86 11.89 -25.07
C ILE A 258 10.62 10.55 -25.78
N ARG A 259 9.72 9.69 -25.27
CA ARG A 259 9.39 8.42 -25.93
C ARG A 259 8.75 8.61 -27.30
N GLU A 260 7.84 9.58 -27.45
CA GLU A 260 7.23 9.92 -28.75
C GLU A 260 8.28 10.37 -29.78
N SER A 261 9.34 11.06 -29.35
CA SER A 261 10.45 11.48 -30.22
C SER A 261 11.35 10.32 -30.67
N ILE A 262 11.40 9.23 -29.89
CA ILE A 262 12.16 8.02 -30.22
C ILE A 262 11.31 7.09 -31.10
N LEU A 263 10.01 6.95 -30.76
CA LEU A 263 9.06 6.08 -31.43
C LEU A 263 8.39 6.78 -32.61
N VAL A 264 9.19 7.08 -33.63
CA VAL A 264 8.75 7.88 -34.81
C VAL A 264 7.78 7.11 -35.70
N ASP A 265 7.92 5.78 -35.79
CA ASP A 265 7.11 4.91 -36.64
C ASP A 265 6.37 3.85 -35.80
N ASP A 266 5.13 3.52 -36.18
CA ASP A 266 4.30 2.51 -35.52
C ASP A 266 4.78 1.07 -35.78
N SER A 267 5.67 0.86 -36.75
CA SER A 267 6.33 -0.42 -37.04
C SER A 267 7.54 -0.69 -36.13
N MET A 268 8.01 0.31 -35.38
CA MET A 268 9.08 0.10 -34.41
C MET A 268 8.59 -0.78 -33.26
N GLU A 269 9.41 -1.73 -32.84
CA GLU A 269 9.10 -2.58 -31.69
C GLU A 269 9.07 -1.74 -30.41
N PRO A 270 8.00 -1.82 -29.60
CA PRO A 270 7.94 -1.10 -28.33
C PRO A 270 8.96 -1.68 -27.35
N GLU A 271 9.60 -0.84 -26.54
CA GLU A 271 10.65 -1.28 -25.60
C GLU A 271 10.20 -1.23 -24.13
N CYS A 272 9.12 -0.50 -23.87
CA CYS A 272 8.53 -0.31 -22.55
C CYS A 272 7.02 -0.10 -22.61
N LEU A 273 6.38 -0.08 -21.43
CA LEU A 273 4.93 0.12 -21.31
C LEU A 273 4.44 1.41 -21.99
N CYS A 274 5.20 2.51 -21.87
CA CYS A 274 4.84 3.79 -22.45
C CYS A 274 4.73 3.71 -23.98
N ASP A 275 5.65 3.02 -24.65
CA ASP A 275 5.64 2.88 -26.11
C ASP A 275 4.40 2.12 -26.59
N VAL A 276 4.02 1.05 -25.89
CA VAL A 276 2.81 0.30 -26.21
C VAL A 276 1.59 1.21 -26.14
N TYR A 277 1.49 2.03 -25.09
CA TYR A 277 0.38 2.96 -24.93
C TYR A 277 0.37 4.08 -25.98
N ILE A 278 1.55 4.56 -26.42
CA ILE A 278 1.67 5.51 -27.53
C ILE A 278 1.15 4.88 -28.83
N GLN A 279 1.54 3.64 -29.12
CA GLN A 279 1.07 2.93 -30.32
C GLN A 279 -0.44 2.63 -30.26
N GLU A 280 -0.97 2.19 -29.13
CA GLU A 280 -2.40 1.92 -28.96
C GLU A 280 -3.23 3.21 -29.08
N LYS A 281 -2.71 4.34 -28.58
CA LYS A 281 -3.29 5.67 -28.84
C LYS A 281 -3.37 5.96 -30.34
N ARG A 282 -2.26 5.86 -31.06
CA ARG A 282 -2.23 6.12 -32.52
C ARG A 282 -3.17 5.20 -33.30
N LYS A 283 -3.25 3.92 -32.91
CA LYS A 283 -4.19 2.95 -33.51
C LYS A 283 -5.65 3.33 -33.24
N ALA A 284 -5.99 3.68 -32.00
CA ALA A 284 -7.33 4.09 -31.62
C ALA A 284 -7.77 5.36 -32.38
N GLU A 285 -6.89 6.36 -32.48
CA GLU A 285 -7.15 7.61 -33.22
C GLU A 285 -7.41 7.34 -34.71
N LYS A 286 -6.67 6.42 -35.35
CA LYS A 286 -6.92 6.00 -36.74
C LYS A 286 -8.28 5.32 -36.94
N MET A 287 -8.82 4.68 -35.89
CA MET A 287 -10.15 4.06 -35.89
C MET A 287 -11.26 5.03 -35.45
N GLY A 288 -10.92 6.29 -35.16
CA GLY A 288 -11.88 7.30 -34.69
C GLY A 288 -12.20 7.26 -33.19
N ASP A 289 -11.45 6.49 -32.39
CA ASP A 289 -11.57 6.46 -30.93
C ASP A 289 -10.50 7.36 -30.29
N PHE A 290 -10.95 8.49 -29.76
CA PHE A 290 -10.09 9.47 -29.08
C PHE A 290 -10.21 9.44 -27.56
N GLU A 291 -11.05 8.56 -27.00
CA GLU A 291 -11.37 8.55 -25.57
C GLU A 291 -10.61 7.45 -24.83
N THR A 292 -10.50 6.25 -25.41
CA THR A 292 -9.95 5.08 -24.71
C THR A 292 -8.48 5.22 -24.38
N PHE A 293 -7.69 5.76 -25.30
CA PHE A 293 -6.22 5.88 -25.18
C PHE A 293 -5.74 7.34 -25.29
N ARG A 294 -6.54 8.31 -24.83
CA ARG A 294 -6.11 9.71 -24.78
C ARG A 294 -4.82 9.89 -23.98
N GLU A 295 -4.09 10.96 -24.24
CA GLU A 295 -2.78 11.24 -23.60
C GLU A 295 -2.82 11.10 -22.07
N LEU A 296 -3.89 11.60 -21.43
CA LEU A 296 -4.05 11.48 -19.99
C LEU A 296 -4.11 10.02 -19.51
N GLN A 297 -4.64 9.09 -20.31
CA GLN A 297 -4.61 7.67 -19.98
C GLN A 297 -3.18 7.14 -19.89
N ILE A 298 -2.31 7.51 -20.83
CA ILE A 298 -0.89 7.14 -20.82
C ILE A 298 -0.20 7.72 -19.58
N VAL A 299 -0.39 9.02 -19.33
CA VAL A 299 0.16 9.71 -18.14
C VAL A 299 -0.25 8.99 -16.86
N ARG A 300 -1.54 8.65 -16.73
CA ARG A 300 -2.09 8.01 -15.53
C ARG A 300 -1.57 6.60 -15.34
N VAL A 301 -1.52 5.78 -16.39
CA VAL A 301 -1.05 4.40 -16.28
C VAL A 301 0.43 4.36 -15.89
N VAL A 302 1.28 5.11 -16.59
CA VAL A 302 2.71 5.18 -16.27
C VAL A 302 2.89 5.69 -14.84
N LEU A 303 2.27 6.81 -14.48
CA LEU A 303 2.34 7.37 -13.14
C LEU A 303 1.92 6.35 -12.07
N GLU A 304 0.79 5.66 -12.25
CA GLU A 304 0.28 4.71 -11.25
C GLU A 304 1.19 3.51 -11.04
N PHE A 305 1.89 3.02 -12.07
CA PHE A 305 2.92 1.99 -11.89
C PHE A 305 4.12 2.51 -11.11
N PHE A 306 4.61 3.72 -11.39
CA PHE A 306 5.66 4.36 -10.58
C PHE A 306 5.22 4.55 -9.12
N LEU A 307 4.02 5.10 -8.88
CA LEU A 307 3.51 5.33 -7.53
C LEU A 307 3.45 4.00 -6.74
N ALA A 308 2.93 2.95 -7.36
CA ALA A 308 2.71 1.67 -6.69
C ALA A 308 3.99 0.82 -6.55
N GLY A 309 4.83 0.78 -7.58
CA GLY A 309 6.01 -0.10 -7.67
C GLY A 309 7.18 0.33 -6.79
N THR A 310 7.24 1.61 -6.42
CA THR A 310 8.35 2.17 -5.64
C THR A 310 8.17 2.01 -4.13
N ASP A 311 7.26 2.78 -3.52
CA ASP A 311 7.22 2.95 -2.05
C ASP A 311 6.79 1.67 -1.32
N THR A 312 5.95 0.84 -1.94
CA THR A 312 5.45 -0.40 -1.32
C THR A 312 6.54 -1.45 -1.18
N THR A 313 7.32 -1.67 -2.24
CA THR A 313 8.45 -2.61 -2.24
C THR A 313 9.57 -2.11 -1.34
N ALA A 314 9.92 -0.83 -1.45
CA ALA A 314 10.99 -0.23 -0.65
C ALA A 314 10.73 -0.34 0.87
N ARG A 315 9.48 -0.10 1.29
CA ARG A 315 9.07 -0.27 2.68
C ARG A 315 9.03 -1.72 3.14
N SER A 316 8.68 -2.64 2.25
CA SER A 316 8.73 -4.08 2.58
C SER A 316 10.16 -4.50 2.91
N LEU A 317 11.14 -4.02 2.14
CA LEU A 317 12.57 -4.25 2.38
C LEU A 317 13.07 -3.56 3.65
N GLU A 318 12.73 -2.28 3.86
CA GLU A 318 13.05 -1.55 5.10
C GLU A 318 12.58 -2.33 6.33
N TRP A 319 11.30 -2.73 6.33
CA TRP A 319 10.69 -3.47 7.41
C TRP A 319 11.33 -4.84 7.63
N LEU A 320 11.68 -5.57 6.57
CA LEU A 320 12.40 -6.84 6.69
C LEU A 320 13.74 -6.67 7.38
N LEU A 321 14.52 -5.64 7.02
CA LEU A 321 15.79 -5.37 7.67
C LEU A 321 15.61 -4.96 9.14
N ILE A 322 14.57 -4.16 9.46
CA ILE A 322 14.21 -3.85 10.84
C ILE A 322 13.90 -5.15 11.61
N LEU A 323 13.05 -6.03 11.06
CA LEU A 323 12.70 -7.30 11.70
C LEU A 323 13.94 -8.18 11.92
N MET A 324 14.85 -8.25 10.96
CA MET A 324 16.11 -8.98 11.14
C MET A 324 16.98 -8.38 12.23
N SER A 325 17.01 -7.05 12.34
CA SER A 325 17.78 -6.34 13.37
C SER A 325 17.23 -6.58 14.79
N VAL A 326 15.91 -6.73 14.95
CA VAL A 326 15.27 -6.97 16.26
C VAL A 326 15.11 -8.45 16.60
N HIS A 327 15.22 -9.35 15.61
CA HIS A 327 15.15 -10.80 15.78
C HIS A 327 16.46 -11.50 15.34
N PRO A 328 17.58 -11.30 16.05
CA PRO A 328 18.89 -11.83 15.65
C PRO A 328 18.94 -13.37 15.53
N ALA A 329 18.10 -14.08 16.29
CA ALA A 329 17.99 -15.54 16.18
C ALA A 329 17.37 -15.98 14.83
N ILE A 330 16.38 -15.23 14.32
CA ILE A 330 15.77 -15.49 13.00
C ILE A 330 16.77 -15.12 11.90
N GLN A 331 17.45 -13.97 12.03
CA GLN A 331 18.50 -13.56 11.11
C GLN A 331 19.60 -14.63 10.98
N LYS A 332 20.03 -15.22 12.10
CA LYS A 332 21.01 -16.32 12.10
C LYS A 332 20.51 -17.55 11.34
N LYS A 333 19.23 -17.92 11.47
CA LYS A 333 18.64 -19.04 10.71
C LYS A 333 18.61 -18.74 9.21
N VAL A 334 18.25 -17.52 8.81
CA VAL A 334 18.30 -17.06 7.40
C VAL A 334 19.73 -17.17 6.86
N HIS A 335 20.72 -16.68 7.60
CA HIS A 335 22.13 -16.80 7.22
C HIS A 335 22.57 -18.25 7.04
N SER A 336 22.23 -19.14 8.00
CA SER A 336 22.58 -20.56 7.91
C SER A 336 21.92 -21.27 6.73
N GLU A 337 20.68 -20.92 6.37
CA GLU A 337 20.02 -21.46 5.18
C GLU A 337 20.70 -20.98 3.89
N LEU A 338 20.99 -19.67 3.79
CA LEU A 338 21.68 -19.10 2.62
C LEU A 338 23.07 -19.71 2.42
N ASP A 339 23.84 -19.89 3.50
CA ASP A 339 25.18 -20.51 3.45
C ASP A 339 25.12 -21.95 2.94
N LYS A 340 24.08 -22.69 3.35
CA LYS A 340 23.91 -24.10 3.01
C LYS A 340 23.42 -24.30 1.58
N GLU A 341 22.41 -23.52 1.16
CA GLU A 341 21.68 -23.77 -0.09
C GLU A 341 22.23 -22.96 -1.28
N VAL A 342 22.87 -21.82 -1.02
CA VAL A 342 23.39 -20.91 -2.06
C VAL A 342 24.91 -20.73 -1.97
N GLY A 343 25.46 -20.67 -0.75
CA GLY A 343 26.87 -20.39 -0.50
C GLY A 343 27.24 -18.92 -0.70
N SER A 344 28.53 -18.65 -0.93
CA SER A 344 29.09 -17.30 -1.09
C SER A 344 29.65 -17.01 -2.49
N ASP A 345 29.66 -17.99 -3.40
CA ASP A 345 30.34 -17.86 -4.72
C ASP A 345 29.51 -17.08 -5.76
N ARG A 346 28.20 -16.98 -5.54
CA ARG A 346 27.27 -16.26 -6.42
C ARG A 346 26.16 -15.58 -5.63
N ARG A 347 25.53 -14.57 -6.22
CA ARG A 347 24.31 -13.98 -5.66
C ARG A 347 23.14 -14.96 -5.70
N THR A 348 22.20 -14.76 -4.79
CA THR A 348 20.91 -15.44 -4.82
C THR A 348 20.15 -15.09 -6.10
N GLN A 349 19.50 -16.08 -6.70
CA GLN A 349 18.68 -15.95 -7.90
C GLN A 349 17.25 -16.43 -7.61
N THR A 350 16.30 -16.04 -8.47
CA THR A 350 14.89 -16.44 -8.31
C THR A 350 14.71 -17.97 -8.31
N SER A 351 15.59 -18.70 -9.00
CA SER A 351 15.62 -20.16 -9.03
C SER A 351 15.99 -20.83 -7.70
N ASP A 352 16.59 -20.09 -6.76
CA ASP A 352 16.95 -20.61 -5.43
C ASP A 352 15.76 -20.61 -4.47
N LYS A 353 14.69 -19.87 -4.79
CA LYS A 353 13.52 -19.74 -3.92
C LYS A 353 12.93 -21.08 -3.44
N PRO A 354 12.83 -22.14 -4.26
CA PRO A 354 12.30 -23.43 -3.81
C PRO A 354 13.14 -24.15 -2.75
N SER A 355 14.45 -23.87 -2.63
CA SER A 355 15.29 -24.45 -1.56
C SER A 355 15.32 -23.57 -0.30
N LEU A 356 15.13 -22.26 -0.43
CA LEU A 356 15.12 -21.28 0.65
C LEU A 356 13.78 -21.21 1.40
N ASN A 357 13.41 -22.33 2.04
CA ASN A 357 12.12 -22.52 2.70
C ASN A 357 11.91 -21.57 3.89
N PHE A 358 12.87 -21.52 4.82
CA PHE A 358 12.79 -20.69 6.02
C PHE A 358 12.84 -19.20 5.66
N THR A 359 13.69 -18.82 4.71
CA THR A 359 13.81 -17.43 4.24
C THR A 359 12.53 -16.98 3.53
N THR A 360 11.91 -17.85 2.73
CA THR A 360 10.60 -17.57 2.14
C THR A 360 9.52 -17.41 3.21
N ALA A 361 9.53 -18.26 4.25
CA ALA A 361 8.63 -18.14 5.39
C ALA A 361 8.82 -16.82 6.16
N VAL A 362 10.07 -16.36 6.34
CA VAL A 362 10.39 -15.05 6.94
C VAL A 362 9.78 -13.89 6.15
N ILE A 363 9.86 -13.91 4.82
CA ILE A 363 9.27 -12.88 3.96
C ILE A 363 7.74 -12.89 4.07
N GLU A 364 7.09 -14.05 3.99
CA GLU A 364 5.63 -14.14 4.12
C GLU A 364 5.14 -13.75 5.51
N GLU A 365 5.88 -14.12 6.56
CA GLU A 365 5.56 -13.73 7.93
C GLU A 365 5.73 -12.22 8.13
N ALA A 366 6.70 -11.58 7.48
CA ALA A 366 6.86 -10.12 7.56
C ALA A 366 5.64 -9.43 6.93
N TYR A 367 5.18 -9.91 5.78
CA TYR A 367 3.96 -9.44 5.15
C TYR A 367 2.72 -9.59 6.04
N ARG A 368 2.59 -10.74 6.73
CA ARG A 368 1.49 -10.99 7.66
C ARG A 368 1.57 -10.07 8.88
N PHE A 369 2.65 -10.20 9.66
CA PHE A 369 2.87 -9.50 10.93
C PHE A 369 2.81 -7.98 10.77
N LEU A 370 3.37 -7.46 9.68
CA LEU A 370 3.36 -6.01 9.45
C LEU A 370 2.08 -5.53 8.80
N SER A 371 1.48 -6.33 7.92
CA SER A 371 0.29 -5.93 7.16
C SER A 371 0.46 -4.53 6.55
N LEU A 372 1.46 -4.37 5.68
CA LEU A 372 1.92 -3.05 5.20
C LEU A 372 0.75 -2.15 4.75
N ALA A 373 -0.18 -2.68 3.96
CA ALA A 373 -1.46 -2.04 3.63
C ALA A 373 -2.57 -2.48 4.61
N ALA A 374 -2.47 -2.06 5.88
CA ALA A 374 -3.23 -2.61 7.00
C ALA A 374 -4.77 -2.56 6.84
N VAL A 375 -5.28 -1.53 6.17
CA VAL A 375 -6.72 -1.34 5.86
C VAL A 375 -7.06 -1.59 4.38
N GLY A 376 -6.10 -2.11 3.62
CA GLY A 376 -6.18 -2.30 2.18
C GLY A 376 -6.48 -1.03 1.38
N ALA A 377 -6.56 -1.18 0.06
CA ALA A 377 -7.18 -0.17 -0.79
C ALA A 377 -8.69 -0.19 -0.57
N PHE A 378 -9.31 0.98 -0.37
CA PHE A 378 -10.75 1.04 -0.18
C PHE A 378 -11.52 0.63 -1.44
N HIS A 379 -12.67 0.00 -1.19
CA HIS A 379 -13.63 -0.44 -2.20
C HIS A 379 -14.95 0.30 -2.04
N ARG A 380 -15.86 0.14 -3.00
CA ARG A 380 -17.20 0.76 -2.99
C ARG A 380 -18.22 -0.22 -3.55
N ALA A 381 -19.37 -0.33 -2.87
CA ALA A 381 -20.53 -1.05 -3.41
C ALA A 381 -21.13 -0.29 -4.60
N LYS A 382 -21.16 -0.92 -5.78
CA LYS A 382 -21.69 -0.32 -7.02
C LYS A 382 -23.22 -0.20 -7.01
N SER A 383 -23.88 -1.14 -6.34
CA SER A 383 -25.32 -1.21 -6.13
C SER A 383 -25.64 -1.72 -4.73
N GLU A 384 -26.89 -1.56 -4.29
CA GLU A 384 -27.34 -2.14 -3.02
C GLU A 384 -27.28 -3.67 -3.09
N ALA A 385 -26.75 -4.28 -2.03
CA ALA A 385 -26.62 -5.73 -1.92
C ALA A 385 -26.91 -6.21 -0.50
N VAL A 386 -27.14 -7.51 -0.36
CA VAL A 386 -27.18 -8.17 0.95
C VAL A 386 -25.92 -9.02 1.09
N PHE A 387 -25.19 -8.84 2.18
CA PHE A 387 -23.98 -9.59 2.49
C PHE A 387 -24.10 -10.18 3.90
N HIS A 388 -24.14 -11.51 4.00
CA HIS A 388 -24.32 -12.23 5.28
C HIS A 388 -25.50 -11.72 6.12
N GLY A 389 -26.64 -11.49 5.46
CA GLY A 389 -27.87 -11.00 6.10
C GLY A 389 -27.91 -9.48 6.34
N TYR A 390 -26.81 -8.77 6.10
CA TYR A 390 -26.75 -7.32 6.23
C TYR A 390 -26.99 -6.62 4.91
N ARG A 391 -27.79 -5.55 4.95
CA ARG A 391 -27.93 -4.63 3.82
C ARG A 391 -26.67 -3.78 3.69
N ILE A 392 -26.10 -3.77 2.50
CA ILE A 392 -24.98 -2.92 2.10
C ILE A 392 -25.51 -1.93 1.04
N PRO A 393 -25.82 -0.67 1.43
CA PRO A 393 -26.31 0.33 0.48
C PRO A 393 -25.31 0.62 -0.63
N LYS A 394 -25.81 1.05 -1.79
CA LYS A 394 -24.99 1.63 -2.85
C LYS A 394 -24.09 2.75 -2.31
N ASP A 395 -22.90 2.87 -2.88
CA ASP A 395 -21.88 3.87 -2.53
C ASP A 395 -21.27 3.74 -1.11
N THR A 396 -21.59 2.67 -0.38
CA THR A 396 -20.91 2.32 0.87
C THR A 396 -19.43 2.04 0.59
N ILE A 397 -18.54 2.65 1.39
CA ILE A 397 -17.10 2.41 1.29
C ILE A 397 -16.76 1.16 2.08
N ILE A 398 -16.07 0.23 1.44
CA ILE A 398 -15.67 -1.05 2.02
C ILE A 398 -14.19 -0.99 2.40
N ILE A 399 -13.87 -1.36 3.63
CA ILE A 399 -12.51 -1.48 4.18
C ILE A 399 -12.20 -2.98 4.34
N PRO A 400 -11.39 -3.59 3.45
CA PRO A 400 -10.84 -4.92 3.71
C PRO A 400 -9.71 -4.78 4.76
N CYS A 401 -10.03 -4.99 6.03
CA CYS A 401 -9.06 -4.83 7.12
C CYS A 401 -8.11 -6.02 7.16
N VAL A 402 -7.07 -5.95 6.35
CA VAL A 402 -6.02 -6.97 6.24
C VAL A 402 -5.34 -7.22 7.58
N TYR A 403 -5.09 -6.16 8.36
CA TYR A 403 -4.45 -6.27 9.67
C TYR A 403 -5.22 -7.18 10.63
N ALA A 404 -6.54 -6.99 10.73
CA ALA A 404 -7.39 -7.81 11.60
C ALA A 404 -7.37 -9.28 11.17
N SER A 405 -7.42 -9.56 9.86
CA SER A 405 -7.32 -10.93 9.33
C SER A 405 -5.94 -11.56 9.57
N ASN A 406 -4.88 -10.75 9.49
CA ASN A 406 -3.50 -11.21 9.67
C ASN A 406 -3.14 -11.42 11.14
N HIS A 407 -3.91 -10.86 12.08
CA HIS A 407 -3.74 -11.01 13.53
C HIS A 407 -4.91 -11.79 14.16
N ASP A 408 -5.69 -12.51 13.35
CA ASP A 408 -6.81 -13.31 13.83
C ASP A 408 -6.29 -14.60 14.52
N PRO A 409 -6.52 -14.79 15.83
CA PRO A 409 -6.08 -16.01 16.54
C PRO A 409 -6.81 -17.28 16.07
N ARG A 410 -7.91 -17.15 15.31
CA ARG A 410 -8.59 -18.30 14.68
C ARG A 410 -7.82 -18.84 13.46
N ILE A 411 -6.92 -18.02 12.90
CA ILE A 411 -6.13 -18.35 11.70
C ILE A 411 -4.66 -18.58 12.05
N TRP A 412 -4.11 -17.76 12.94
CA TRP A 412 -2.69 -17.75 13.26
C TRP A 412 -2.46 -18.22 14.69
N ALA A 413 -1.56 -19.18 14.88
CA ALA A 413 -1.26 -19.75 16.18
C ALA A 413 -0.65 -18.72 17.14
N LYS A 414 0.20 -17.82 16.62
CA LYS A 414 0.86 -16.74 17.35
C LYS A 414 0.66 -15.40 16.64
N PRO A 415 -0.56 -14.84 16.62
CA PRO A 415 -0.91 -13.72 15.76
C PRO A 415 -0.06 -12.46 16.03
N ASP A 416 0.30 -12.23 17.29
CA ASP A 416 1.02 -11.03 17.74
C ASP A 416 2.55 -11.23 17.85
N GLU A 417 3.08 -12.40 17.47
CA GLU A 417 4.51 -12.67 17.41
C GLU A 417 4.98 -12.73 15.94
N PHE A 418 6.20 -12.30 15.68
CA PHE A 418 6.87 -12.56 14.41
C PHE A 418 7.39 -14.01 14.41
N TYR A 419 6.64 -14.91 13.79
CA TYR A 419 6.80 -16.36 13.89
C TYR A 419 6.79 -17.04 12.51
N PRO A 420 7.95 -17.12 11.82
CA PRO A 420 8.06 -17.67 10.46
C PRO A 420 7.50 -19.09 10.32
N GLU A 421 7.54 -19.88 11.39
CA GLU A 421 7.00 -21.25 11.43
C GLU A 421 5.50 -21.33 11.11
N HIS A 422 4.75 -20.22 11.08
CA HIS A 422 3.39 -20.19 10.51
C HIS A 422 3.30 -20.66 9.05
N PHE A 423 4.38 -20.54 8.29
CA PHE A 423 4.42 -20.86 6.86
C PHE A 423 5.18 -22.15 6.53
N LEU A 424 5.60 -22.89 7.56
CA LEU A 424 6.37 -24.12 7.45
C LEU A 424 5.58 -25.32 7.95
N ASP A 425 5.81 -26.48 7.36
CA ASP A 425 5.36 -27.75 7.92
C ASP A 425 6.30 -28.28 9.02
N GLN A 426 5.99 -29.47 9.54
CA GLN A 426 6.78 -30.12 10.59
C GLN A 426 8.21 -30.48 10.16
N ASN A 427 8.48 -30.54 8.85
CA ASN A 427 9.79 -30.84 8.27
C ASN A 427 10.56 -29.56 7.92
N GLY A 428 9.98 -28.37 8.14
CA GLY A 428 10.57 -27.09 7.76
C GLY A 428 10.43 -26.76 6.28
N VAL A 429 9.53 -27.44 5.55
CA VAL A 429 9.23 -27.14 4.14
C VAL A 429 8.19 -26.01 4.09
N PHE A 430 8.40 -25.05 3.20
CA PHE A 430 7.45 -23.97 2.97
C PHE A 430 6.17 -24.51 2.31
N THR A 431 5.05 -24.40 3.02
CA THR A 431 3.73 -24.81 2.50
C THR A 431 2.84 -23.61 2.16
N GLY A 432 3.17 -22.43 2.68
CA GLY A 432 2.26 -21.30 2.68
C GLY A 432 1.03 -21.55 3.56
N THR A 433 0.13 -20.57 3.63
CA THR A 433 -1.16 -20.71 4.35
C THR A 433 -2.38 -20.51 3.47
N GLY A 434 -2.23 -19.90 2.29
CA GLY A 434 -3.33 -19.44 1.44
C GLY A 434 -4.21 -18.34 2.06
N LYS A 435 -3.94 -17.95 3.31
CA LYS A 435 -4.72 -17.00 4.10
C LYS A 435 -4.01 -15.65 4.31
N ASN A 436 -2.71 -15.57 4.03
CA ASN A 436 -1.98 -14.30 3.97
C ASN A 436 -2.29 -13.56 2.67
N VAL A 437 -2.77 -12.31 2.76
CA VAL A 437 -3.22 -11.53 1.58
C VAL A 437 -2.59 -10.13 1.49
N PRO A 438 -1.24 -10.02 1.51
CA PRO A 438 -0.55 -8.72 1.50
C PRO A 438 -0.81 -7.90 0.23
N PHE A 439 -1.15 -8.56 -0.86
CA PHE A 439 -1.46 -7.96 -2.16
C PHE A 439 -2.97 -7.85 -2.43
N LEU A 440 -3.79 -7.99 -1.37
CA LEU A 440 -5.24 -8.24 -1.45
C LEU A 440 -5.55 -9.45 -2.33
N ILE A 441 -6.83 -9.66 -2.63
CA ILE A 441 -7.33 -10.79 -3.42
C ILE A 441 -8.52 -10.37 -4.28
N GLY A 442 -8.95 -11.28 -5.15
CA GLY A 442 -10.11 -11.11 -6.01
C GLY A 442 -9.85 -10.22 -7.21
N ARG A 443 -10.92 -9.63 -7.76
CA ARG A 443 -10.89 -8.98 -9.08
C ARG A 443 -9.94 -7.77 -9.14
N ARG A 444 -9.71 -7.11 -8.01
CA ARG A 444 -8.82 -5.94 -7.89
C ARG A 444 -7.50 -6.25 -7.18
N ALA A 445 -7.07 -7.52 -7.15
CA ALA A 445 -5.77 -7.92 -6.62
C ALA A 445 -4.62 -7.10 -7.24
N CYS A 446 -3.51 -6.96 -6.50
CA CYS A 446 -2.39 -6.12 -6.92
C CYS A 446 -1.92 -6.46 -8.36
N ALA A 447 -1.74 -5.44 -9.19
CA ALA A 447 -1.13 -5.60 -10.52
C ALA A 447 0.38 -5.94 -10.41
N GLY A 448 1.00 -5.47 -9.32
CA GLY A 448 2.42 -5.50 -9.05
C GLY A 448 2.95 -6.78 -8.38
N GLU A 449 2.10 -7.72 -7.97
CA GLU A 449 2.46 -8.78 -7.02
C GLU A 449 3.68 -9.60 -7.45
N GLY A 450 3.72 -10.06 -8.70
CA GLY A 450 4.83 -10.87 -9.19
C GLY A 450 6.18 -10.14 -9.12
N LEU A 451 6.21 -8.87 -9.51
CA LEU A 451 7.42 -8.04 -9.48
C LEU A 451 7.83 -7.74 -8.05
N ALA A 452 6.89 -7.29 -7.21
CA ALA A 452 7.17 -6.95 -5.82
C ALA A 452 7.74 -8.15 -5.03
N ARG A 453 7.17 -9.36 -5.19
CA ARG A 453 7.69 -10.57 -4.55
C ARG A 453 9.10 -10.93 -5.03
N MET A 454 9.40 -10.71 -6.30
CA MET A 454 10.73 -10.98 -6.87
C MET A 454 11.75 -9.96 -6.37
N GLU A 455 11.44 -8.66 -6.42
CA GLU A 455 12.32 -7.59 -5.93
C GLU A 455 12.61 -7.76 -4.43
N VAL A 456 11.57 -7.98 -3.61
CA VAL A 456 11.74 -8.21 -2.17
C VAL A 456 12.62 -9.43 -1.91
N PHE A 457 12.36 -10.55 -2.60
CA PHE A 457 13.14 -11.77 -2.41
C PHE A 457 14.60 -11.54 -2.78
N LEU A 458 14.90 -11.12 -4.02
CA LEU A 458 16.26 -10.95 -4.51
C LEU A 458 17.05 -9.94 -3.67
N MET A 459 16.47 -8.77 -3.37
CA MET A 459 17.17 -7.75 -2.62
C MET A 459 17.40 -8.16 -1.17
N PHE A 460 16.39 -8.76 -0.51
CA PHE A 460 16.52 -9.23 0.86
C PHE A 460 17.57 -10.33 0.99
N THR A 461 17.50 -11.37 0.15
CA THR A 461 18.43 -12.51 0.23
C THR A 461 19.85 -12.08 -0.09
N ALA A 462 20.06 -11.23 -1.10
CA ALA A 462 21.39 -10.76 -1.47
C ALA A 462 22.04 -9.92 -0.36
N ILE A 463 21.27 -9.10 0.37
CA ILE A 463 21.77 -8.36 1.54
C ILE A 463 22.06 -9.31 2.70
N MET A 464 21.15 -10.23 3.04
CA MET A 464 21.36 -11.20 4.13
C MET A 464 22.48 -12.20 3.84
N GLN A 465 22.80 -12.45 2.57
CA GLN A 465 23.94 -13.28 2.19
C GLN A 465 25.28 -12.66 2.64
N ARG A 466 25.37 -11.32 2.65
CA ARG A 466 26.62 -10.57 2.81
C ARG A 466 26.77 -9.86 4.15
N TYR A 467 25.66 -9.35 4.68
CA TYR A 467 25.70 -8.45 5.83
C TYR A 467 24.90 -9.00 7.00
N ARG A 468 25.39 -8.72 8.20
CA ARG A 468 24.60 -8.72 9.42
C ARG A 468 24.06 -7.31 9.64
N VAL A 469 22.77 -7.21 9.96
CA VAL A 469 22.09 -5.95 10.26
C VAL A 469 21.70 -5.85 11.73
N SER A 470 21.90 -4.68 12.32
CA SER A 470 21.51 -4.35 13.70
C SER A 470 20.93 -2.94 13.79
N LEU A 471 20.17 -2.66 14.85
CA LEU A 471 19.78 -1.29 15.17
C LEU A 471 21.02 -0.45 15.50
N ALA A 472 21.02 0.81 15.08
CA ALA A 472 22.05 1.74 15.53
C ALA A 472 21.97 1.94 17.05
N PRO A 473 23.10 2.18 17.74
CA PRO A 473 23.16 2.22 19.21
C PRO A 473 22.12 3.14 19.86
N GLU A 474 21.79 4.26 19.23
CA GLU A 474 20.82 5.25 19.71
C GLU A 474 19.34 4.79 19.65
N PHE A 475 19.08 3.66 18.98
CA PHE A 475 17.75 3.05 18.83
C PHE A 475 17.60 1.71 19.54
N VAL A 476 18.66 1.16 20.13
CA VAL A 476 18.58 -0.05 20.97
C VAL A 476 17.69 0.23 22.18
N GLY A 477 16.77 -0.68 22.51
CA GLY A 477 15.76 -0.50 23.56
C GLY A 477 14.49 0.25 23.13
N LYS A 478 14.41 0.70 21.86
CA LYS A 478 13.22 1.36 21.27
C LYS A 478 12.43 0.45 20.33
N GLU A 479 12.66 -0.85 20.37
CA GLU A 479 12.11 -1.84 19.43
C GLU A 479 10.58 -1.78 19.38
N ALA A 480 9.91 -1.72 20.54
CA ALA A 480 8.46 -1.65 20.61
C ALA A 480 7.90 -0.37 19.93
N ALA A 481 8.59 0.77 20.07
CA ALA A 481 8.18 2.02 19.43
C ALA A 481 8.41 1.97 17.91
N ILE A 482 9.51 1.38 17.47
CA ILE A 482 9.83 1.15 16.06
C ILE A 482 8.77 0.26 15.41
N LEU A 483 8.47 -0.89 16.03
CA LEU A 483 7.51 -1.86 15.50
C LEU A 483 6.07 -1.32 15.54
N LYS A 484 5.68 -0.58 16.58
CA LYS A 484 4.35 0.06 16.66
C LYS A 484 4.13 1.01 15.48
N GLY A 485 5.14 1.84 15.18
CA GLY A 485 5.11 2.75 14.04
C GLY A 485 3.85 3.61 13.96
N SER A 486 3.45 3.93 12.74
CA SER A 486 2.18 4.63 12.45
C SER A 486 1.64 4.25 11.07
N LEU A 487 0.35 4.49 10.86
CA LEU A 487 -0.35 4.19 9.62
C LEU A 487 -0.62 5.47 8.81
N GLY A 488 0.01 5.55 7.64
CA GLY A 488 -0.40 6.44 6.55
C GLY A 488 -1.39 5.73 5.62
N LEU A 489 -1.12 5.74 4.31
CA LEU A 489 -1.69 4.72 3.41
C LEU A 489 -1.01 3.36 3.61
N LEU A 490 0.27 3.38 4.00
CA LEU A 490 1.05 2.21 4.37
C LEU A 490 1.53 2.36 5.83
N ARG A 491 1.79 1.23 6.49
CA ARG A 491 2.42 1.22 7.81
C ARG A 491 3.89 1.65 7.67
N LYS A 492 4.27 2.69 8.41
CA LYS A 492 5.66 3.15 8.51
C LYS A 492 6.24 2.80 9.88
N PRO A 493 7.51 2.41 9.96
CA PRO A 493 8.16 2.16 11.23
C PRO A 493 8.28 3.45 12.05
N GLY A 494 8.53 3.30 13.34
CA GLY A 494 9.02 4.40 14.17
C GLY A 494 10.42 4.85 13.73
N GLU A 495 10.91 5.93 14.31
CA GLU A 495 12.26 6.42 14.00
C GLU A 495 13.30 5.34 14.30
N HIS A 496 14.18 5.10 13.31
CA HIS A 496 15.23 4.10 13.41
C HIS A 496 16.37 4.47 12.45
N LYS A 497 17.52 3.87 12.70
CA LYS A 497 18.62 3.72 11.75
C LYS A 497 19.23 2.35 11.93
N LEU A 498 19.82 1.82 10.86
CA LEU A 498 20.43 0.50 10.84
C LEU A 498 21.95 0.62 10.66
N VAL A 499 22.67 -0.33 11.25
CA VAL A 499 24.11 -0.52 11.08
C VAL A 499 24.32 -1.89 10.44
N PHE A 500 25.33 -1.97 9.58
CA PHE A 500 25.68 -3.17 8.83
C PHE A 500 27.09 -3.62 9.20
N GLU A 501 27.32 -4.92 9.19
CA GLU A 501 28.62 -5.55 9.38
C GLU A 501 28.81 -6.64 8.32
N ARG A 502 30.00 -6.72 7.71
CA ARG A 502 30.32 -7.81 6.77
C ARG A 502 30.29 -9.16 7.48
N ARG A 503 29.74 -10.18 6.83
CA ARG A 503 29.78 -11.57 7.32
C ARG A 503 31.16 -12.15 7.01
N ALA A 504 31.69 -12.97 7.92
CA ALA A 504 33.07 -13.49 7.83
C ALA A 504 33.38 -14.38 6.60
N ASN A 505 32.36 -14.78 5.83
CA ASN A 505 32.50 -15.62 4.62
C ASN A 505 32.45 -14.83 3.30
N ASP A 506 32.43 -13.49 3.32
CA ASP A 506 32.34 -12.69 2.10
C ASP A 506 33.69 -12.60 1.37
N GLN A 507 33.87 -13.41 0.33
CA GLN A 507 34.96 -13.28 -0.66
C GLN A 507 34.50 -12.58 -1.94
N PHE A 508 33.44 -11.77 -1.90
CA PHE A 508 33.07 -10.95 -3.04
C PHE A 508 33.98 -9.72 -3.12
N ASN A 509 35.01 -9.78 -3.97
CA ASN A 509 35.64 -8.59 -4.48
C ASN A 509 34.59 -7.81 -5.29
N VAL A 510 34.17 -6.66 -4.77
CA VAL A 510 33.51 -5.64 -5.60
C VAL A 510 34.57 -5.18 -6.59
N THR A 511 34.49 -5.67 -7.83
CA THR A 511 35.26 -5.06 -8.92
C THR A 511 34.67 -3.68 -9.11
N VAL A 512 35.40 -2.68 -8.61
CA VAL A 512 35.14 -1.25 -8.78
C VAL A 512 35.05 -0.89 -10.26
#